data_AF-A0A5C6M566-F1
#
_entry.id   AF-A0A5C6M566-F1
#
_cell.length_a   1.000
_cell.length_b   1.000
_cell.length_c   1.000
_cell.angle_alpha   90.00
_cell.angle_beta   90.00
_cell.angle_gamma   90.00
#
_symmetry.space_group_name_H-M   'P 1'
#
loop_
_entity.id
_entity.type
_entity.pdbx_description
1 polymer ?
#
loop_
_entity_poly.entity_id
_entity_poly.type
_entity_poly.pdbx_seq_one_letter_code
_entity_poly.pdbx_strand_id
1 'polypeptide(L)'
;MKSYIIASSRDWHRRKFDEFVVTRIGEKWSYVSDREALADALQEDTPRYVFFLHWSWIVPVEVTEKHECVCFHMTDLPYGRGGSPLQNLILRGKQETRVTSLRMTDGVDCGPVYGKEPMSLEGSALDIYLRAGDISWKMIRWIVEENPVPTPHGRLAA
;
A
#
# COMPACT_ATOMS: atom_id res chain seq x y z
N MET A 1 12.68 -19.06 -4.76
CA MET A 1 12.84 -17.62 -5.10
C MET A 1 11.70 -16.87 -4.45
N LYS A 2 11.95 -15.78 -3.72
CA LYS A 2 10.85 -14.96 -3.18
C LYS A 2 10.21 -14.18 -4.33
N SER A 3 8.88 -14.12 -4.33
CA SER A 3 8.10 -13.42 -5.35
C SER A 3 7.27 -12.31 -4.71
N TYR A 4 7.14 -11.19 -5.40
CA TYR A 4 6.43 -10.00 -4.94
C TYR A 4 5.65 -9.37 -6.09
N ILE A 5 4.49 -8.80 -5.77
CA ILE A 5 3.64 -8.10 -6.73
C ILE A 5 3.45 -6.66 -6.27
N ILE A 6 3.64 -5.70 -7.17
CA ILE A 6 3.19 -4.31 -7.01
C ILE A 6 1.91 -4.14 -7.84
N ALA A 7 0.79 -3.84 -7.17
CA ALA A 7 -0.48 -3.53 -7.79
C ALA A 7 -0.75 -2.01 -7.75
N SER A 8 -0.90 -1.40 -8.92
CA SER A 8 -1.20 0.03 -9.03
C SER A 8 -1.89 0.38 -10.35
N SER A 9 -3.08 0.95 -10.25
CA SER A 9 -3.88 1.53 -11.34
C SER A 9 -3.36 2.88 -11.87
N ARG A 10 -2.22 3.34 -11.35
CA ARG A 10 -1.55 4.59 -11.74
C ARG A 10 -0.09 4.32 -12.09
N ASP A 11 0.42 4.97 -13.13
CA ASP A 11 1.79 4.77 -13.61
C ASP A 11 2.84 5.65 -12.93
N TRP A 12 2.42 6.55 -12.04
CA TRP A 12 3.29 7.56 -11.40
C TRP A 12 4.56 6.97 -10.76
N HIS A 13 4.47 5.74 -10.27
CA HIS A 13 5.57 5.08 -9.57
C HIS A 13 6.16 3.89 -10.34
N ARG A 14 5.81 3.69 -11.62
CA ARG A 14 6.33 2.59 -12.44
C ARG A 14 7.85 2.68 -12.61
N ARG A 15 8.38 3.88 -12.84
CA ARG A 15 9.84 4.10 -12.95
C ARG A 15 10.60 3.66 -11.69
N LYS A 16 10.01 3.91 -10.50
CA LYS A 16 10.60 3.49 -9.22
C LYS A 16 10.61 1.98 -9.07
N PHE A 17 9.57 1.29 -9.56
CA PHE A 17 9.57 -0.17 -9.65
C PHE A 17 10.73 -0.65 -10.53
N ASP A 18 10.85 -0.13 -11.75
CA ASP A 18 11.90 -0.56 -12.69
C ASP A 18 13.31 -0.33 -12.10
N GLU A 19 13.57 0.82 -11.47
CA GLU A 19 14.83 1.09 -10.77
C GLU A 19 15.06 0.15 -9.58
N PHE A 20 14.02 -0.15 -8.80
CA PHE A 20 14.11 -0.98 -7.60
C PHE A 20 14.48 -2.43 -7.95
N VAL A 21 13.85 -3.01 -8.97
CA VAL A 21 14.01 -4.44 -9.31
C VAL A 21 15.37 -4.76 -9.92
N VAL A 22 16.04 -3.80 -10.57
CA VAL A 22 17.38 -3.98 -11.15
C VAL A 22 18.39 -4.45 -10.10
N THR A 23 18.21 -4.04 -8.84
CA THR A 23 19.12 -4.40 -7.73
C THR A 23 18.70 -5.66 -6.97
N ARG A 24 17.56 -6.27 -7.30
CA ARG A 24 16.95 -7.38 -6.56
C ARG A 24 17.21 -8.74 -7.23
N ILE A 25 18.49 -9.07 -7.38
CA ILE A 25 18.92 -10.34 -8.00
C ILE A 25 18.42 -11.53 -7.16
N GLY A 26 17.78 -12.51 -7.80
CA GLY A 26 17.28 -13.72 -7.13
C GLY A 26 15.89 -13.57 -6.49
N GLU A 27 15.21 -12.44 -6.74
CA GLU A 27 13.81 -12.21 -6.41
C GLU A 27 12.99 -12.05 -7.69
N LYS A 28 11.72 -12.48 -7.67
CA LYS A 28 10.77 -12.24 -8.75
C LYS A 28 9.86 -11.09 -8.38
N TRP A 29 9.78 -10.10 -9.26
CA TRP A 29 8.97 -8.91 -9.07
C TRP A 29 8.07 -8.70 -10.28
N SER A 30 6.79 -8.44 -10.05
CA SER A 30 5.83 -8.08 -11.09
C SER A 30 5.12 -6.77 -10.76
N TYR A 31 4.71 -6.04 -11.80
CA TYR A 31 3.91 -4.83 -11.70
C TYR A 31 2.62 -5.04 -12.48
N VAL A 32 1.48 -4.95 -11.80
CA VAL A 32 0.15 -5.18 -12.37
C VAL A 32 -0.70 -3.91 -12.27
N SER A 33 -1.38 -3.58 -13.36
CA SER A 33 -2.15 -2.32 -13.51
C SER A 33 -3.65 -2.47 -13.31
N ASP A 34 -4.16 -3.69 -13.37
CA ASP A 34 -5.60 -3.98 -13.39
C ASP A 34 -5.91 -5.37 -12.80
N ARG A 35 -7.20 -5.65 -12.62
CA ARG A 35 -7.69 -6.86 -11.97
C ARG A 35 -7.33 -8.14 -12.72
N GLU A 36 -7.27 -8.09 -14.05
CA GLU A 36 -6.98 -9.25 -14.89
C GLU A 36 -5.49 -9.61 -14.76
N ALA A 37 -4.61 -8.62 -14.92
CA ALA A 37 -3.17 -8.81 -14.70
C ALA A 37 -2.83 -9.26 -13.27
N LEU A 38 -3.56 -8.75 -12.25
CA LEU A 38 -3.40 -9.24 -10.88
C LEU A 38 -3.82 -10.70 -10.75
N ALA A 39 -4.95 -11.09 -11.35
CA ALA A 39 -5.42 -12.47 -11.30
C ALA A 39 -4.45 -13.44 -11.99
N ASP A 40 -3.95 -13.06 -13.17
CA ASP A 40 -2.97 -13.86 -13.92
C ASP A 40 -1.68 -14.03 -13.11
N ALA A 41 -1.14 -12.94 -12.56
CA ALA A 41 0.08 -12.99 -11.75
C ALA A 41 -0.06 -13.87 -10.49
N LEU A 42 -1.26 -13.91 -9.90
CA LEU A 42 -1.57 -14.75 -8.73
C LEU A 42 -1.84 -16.22 -9.10
N GLN A 43 -2.18 -16.52 -10.36
CA GLN A 43 -2.27 -17.90 -10.85
C GLN A 43 -0.89 -18.48 -11.17
N GLU A 44 0.03 -17.65 -11.64
CA GLU A 44 1.39 -18.07 -12.00
C GLU A 44 2.30 -18.31 -10.80
N ASP A 45 2.04 -17.67 -9.66
CA ASP A 45 2.98 -17.64 -8.54
C ASP A 45 2.28 -17.40 -7.20
N THR A 46 2.95 -17.78 -6.11
CA THR A 46 2.51 -17.47 -4.74
C THR A 46 3.43 -16.41 -4.13
N PRO A 47 3.07 -15.12 -4.25
CA PRO A 47 3.92 -14.05 -3.75
C PRO A 47 3.97 -14.01 -2.22
N ARG A 48 5.12 -13.62 -1.67
CA ARG A 48 5.28 -13.33 -0.24
C ARG A 48 4.43 -12.13 0.17
N TYR A 49 4.39 -11.11 -0.67
CA TYR A 49 3.59 -9.89 -0.48
C TYR A 49 2.96 -9.42 -1.80
N VAL A 50 1.75 -8.89 -1.69
CA VAL A 50 1.10 -8.11 -2.75
C VAL A 50 0.92 -6.69 -2.23
N PHE A 51 1.66 -5.74 -2.78
CA PHE A 51 1.62 -4.34 -2.34
C PHE A 51 0.69 -3.51 -3.22
N PHE A 52 -0.29 -2.86 -2.61
CA PHE A 52 -1.28 -2.02 -3.27
C PHE A 52 -0.96 -0.53 -3.03
N LEU A 53 -0.31 0.11 -4.01
CA LEU A 53 0.05 1.54 -3.94
C LEU A 53 -1.15 2.43 -4.25
N HIS A 54 -1.81 2.18 -5.40
CA HIS A 54 -3.01 2.89 -5.83
C HIS A 54 -3.96 1.93 -6.54
N TRP A 55 -4.94 1.40 -5.82
CA TRP A 55 -5.88 0.43 -6.37
C TRP A 55 -7.30 0.96 -6.33
N SER A 56 -7.97 0.95 -7.49
CA SER A 56 -9.31 1.54 -7.64
C SER A 56 -10.44 0.50 -7.51
N TRP A 57 -10.10 -0.77 -7.39
CA TRP A 57 -11.06 -1.87 -7.34
C TRP A 57 -11.05 -2.56 -5.98
N ILE A 58 -12.17 -3.18 -5.63
CA ILE A 58 -12.23 -4.07 -4.47
C ILE A 58 -11.35 -5.29 -4.77
N VAL A 59 -10.47 -5.62 -3.83
CA VAL A 59 -9.69 -6.87 -3.86
C VAL A 59 -10.56 -7.99 -3.30
N PRO A 60 -10.77 -9.10 -4.03
CA PRO A 60 -11.57 -10.21 -3.52
C PRO A 60 -11.03 -10.77 -2.20
N VAL A 61 -11.92 -11.18 -1.29
CA VAL A 61 -11.54 -11.70 0.04
C VAL A 61 -10.66 -12.95 -0.10
N GLU A 62 -10.92 -13.77 -1.10
CA GLU A 62 -10.12 -14.97 -1.38
C GLU A 62 -8.66 -14.64 -1.68
N VAL A 63 -8.39 -13.44 -2.22
CA VAL A 63 -7.03 -12.96 -2.47
C VAL A 63 -6.38 -12.49 -1.18
N THR A 64 -7.09 -11.71 -0.35
CA THR A 64 -6.54 -11.18 0.91
C THR A 64 -6.37 -12.24 2.00
N GLU A 65 -7.13 -13.34 1.92
CA GLU A 65 -6.97 -14.51 2.79
C GLU A 65 -5.81 -15.41 2.37
N LYS A 66 -5.60 -15.61 1.06
CA LYS A 66 -4.55 -16.49 0.53
C LYS A 66 -3.17 -15.83 0.47
N HIS A 67 -3.13 -14.52 0.30
CA HIS A 67 -1.89 -13.76 0.11
C HIS A 67 -1.79 -12.61 1.10
N GLU A 68 -0.57 -12.30 1.55
CA GLU A 68 -0.33 -11.16 2.43
C GLU A 68 -0.39 -9.87 1.61
N CYS A 69 -1.61 -9.34 1.48
CA CYS A 69 -1.91 -8.10 0.78
C CYS A 69 -1.64 -6.91 1.71
N VAL A 70 -0.86 -5.93 1.26
CA VAL A 70 -0.48 -4.74 2.03
C VAL A 70 -0.92 -3.51 1.26
N CYS A 71 -1.73 -2.64 1.86
CA CYS A 71 -2.07 -1.34 1.30
C CYS A 71 -1.41 -0.18 2.08
N PHE A 72 -1.37 0.99 1.45
CA PHE A 72 -0.81 2.21 2.02
C PHE A 72 -1.89 3.28 2.12
N HIS A 73 -2.35 3.54 3.34
CA HIS A 73 -3.45 4.47 3.61
C HIS A 73 -2.92 5.78 4.17
N MET A 74 -3.31 6.92 3.60
CA MET A 74 -2.71 8.23 3.93
C MET A 74 -3.32 8.91 5.16
N THR A 75 -3.71 8.14 6.18
CA THR A 75 -4.16 8.67 7.48
C THR A 75 -3.44 8.00 8.64
N ASP A 76 -3.46 8.66 9.81
CA ASP A 76 -2.95 8.10 11.07
C ASP A 76 -3.93 7.10 11.70
N LEU A 77 -4.05 5.90 11.10
CA LEU A 77 -5.02 4.89 11.54
C LEU A 77 -4.93 4.58 13.04
N PRO A 78 -6.04 4.44 13.77
CA PRO A 78 -7.40 4.23 13.26
C PRO A 78 -8.13 5.50 12.84
N TYR A 79 -7.55 6.70 12.99
CA TYR A 79 -8.17 7.94 12.50
C TYR A 79 -8.23 7.93 10.96
N GLY A 80 -9.37 8.33 10.40
CA GLY A 80 -9.52 8.55 8.96
C GLY A 80 -9.65 7.28 8.10
N ARG A 81 -10.17 6.18 8.65
CA ARG A 81 -10.55 4.99 7.86
C ARG A 81 -11.52 5.34 6.72
N GLY A 82 -11.47 4.55 5.65
CA GLY A 82 -12.41 4.61 4.54
C GLY A 82 -11.90 5.38 3.32
N GLY A 83 -12.81 5.60 2.38
CA GLY A 83 -12.48 6.16 1.07
C GLY A 83 -12.12 7.65 1.08
N SER A 84 -11.52 8.10 -0.02
CA SER A 84 -11.18 9.50 -0.29
C SER A 84 -10.40 10.19 0.85
N PRO A 85 -9.32 9.58 1.38
CA PRO A 85 -8.64 10.09 2.56
C PRO A 85 -8.05 11.49 2.35
N LEU A 86 -7.51 11.77 1.16
CA LEU A 86 -6.94 13.08 0.83
C LEU A 86 -7.98 14.20 0.96
N GLN A 87 -9.11 14.04 0.28
CA GLN A 87 -10.19 15.03 0.26
C GLN A 87 -10.72 15.23 1.68
N ASN A 88 -10.86 14.13 2.42
CA ASN A 88 -11.28 14.11 3.81
C ASN A 88 -10.33 14.87 4.76
N LEU A 89 -9.01 14.78 4.54
CA LEU A 89 -8.01 15.51 5.32
C LEU A 89 -8.04 17.01 5.02
N ILE A 90 -8.15 17.37 3.73
CA ILE A 90 -8.24 18.76 3.27
C ILE A 90 -9.49 19.43 3.84
N LEU A 91 -10.66 18.78 3.75
CA LEU A 91 -11.92 19.30 4.29
C LEU A 91 -11.87 19.52 5.80
N ARG A 92 -11.02 18.78 6.52
CA ARG A 92 -10.80 18.93 7.97
C ARG A 92 -9.66 19.90 8.32
N GLY A 93 -9.11 20.62 7.32
CA GLY A 93 -8.03 21.58 7.52
C GLY A 93 -6.73 20.96 8.03
N LYS A 94 -6.49 19.66 7.77
CA LYS A 94 -5.23 19.00 8.15
C LYS A 94 -4.11 19.46 7.21
N GLN A 95 -2.97 19.81 7.78
CA GLN A 95 -1.75 20.15 7.05
C GLN A 95 -0.72 19.02 7.06
N GLU A 96 -0.83 18.11 8.02
CA GLU A 96 0.02 16.94 8.18
C GLU A 96 -0.84 15.70 8.42
N THR A 97 -0.32 14.56 8.04
CA THR A 97 -0.92 13.24 8.22
C THR A 97 0.17 12.18 8.37
N ARG A 98 -0.20 10.90 8.30
CA ARG A 98 0.72 9.78 8.15
C ARG A 98 0.33 8.91 6.97
N VAL A 99 1.29 8.28 6.33
CA VAL A 99 1.06 7.09 5.50
C VAL A 99 1.20 5.87 6.39
N THR A 100 0.14 5.07 6.48
CA THR A 100 0.07 3.84 7.26
C THR A 100 0.12 2.65 6.32
N SER A 101 1.07 1.75 6.49
CA SER A 101 1.08 0.45 5.81
C SER A 101 0.37 -0.58 6.68
N LEU A 102 -0.61 -1.27 6.10
CA LEU A 102 -1.41 -2.25 6.83
C LEU A 102 -1.67 -3.49 6.00
N ARG A 103 -1.80 -4.62 6.68
CA ARG A 103 -2.27 -5.85 6.06
C ARG A 103 -3.76 -5.69 5.77
N MET A 104 -4.16 -5.97 4.54
CA MET A 104 -5.56 -5.95 4.14
C MET A 104 -6.30 -7.13 4.79
N THR A 105 -7.51 -6.85 5.25
CA THR A 105 -8.46 -7.81 5.81
C THR A 105 -9.82 -7.61 5.13
N ASP A 106 -10.83 -8.38 5.51
CA ASP A 106 -12.22 -8.19 5.09
C ASP A 106 -12.77 -6.79 5.45
N GLY A 107 -12.38 -6.24 6.60
CA GLY A 107 -12.72 -4.88 7.02
C GLY A 107 -11.92 -3.78 6.32
N VAL A 108 -12.60 -2.69 5.93
CA VAL A 108 -11.98 -1.50 5.31
C VAL A 108 -11.06 -0.80 6.30
N ASP A 109 -9.76 -0.75 5.99
CA ASP A 109 -8.70 -0.11 6.80
C ASP A 109 -8.68 -0.54 8.28
N CYS A 110 -9.00 -1.81 8.53
CA CYS A 110 -9.11 -2.40 9.87
C CYS A 110 -8.00 -3.38 10.22
N GLY A 111 -7.20 -3.79 9.24
CA GLY A 111 -6.18 -4.82 9.45
C GLY A 111 -4.97 -4.32 10.25
N PRO A 112 -4.11 -5.23 10.72
CA PRO A 112 -2.97 -4.87 11.54
C PRO A 112 -1.96 -4.03 10.74
N VAL A 113 -1.30 -3.10 11.43
CA VAL A 113 -0.41 -2.10 10.85
C VAL A 113 1.04 -2.57 10.96
N TYR A 114 1.80 -2.47 9.87
CA TYR A 114 3.25 -2.69 9.89
C TYR A 114 3.97 -1.46 10.42
N GLY A 115 3.63 -0.27 9.91
CA GLY A 115 4.27 0.96 10.32
C GLY A 115 3.53 2.21 9.84
N LYS A 116 4.00 3.37 10.29
CA LYS A 116 3.48 4.67 9.89
C LYS A 116 4.60 5.67 9.69
N GLU A 117 4.49 6.47 8.65
CA GLU A 117 5.47 7.50 8.28
C GLU A 117 4.77 8.87 8.19
N PRO A 118 5.33 9.95 8.76
CA PRO A 118 4.74 11.28 8.68
C PRO A 118 4.74 11.81 7.24
N MET A 119 3.72 12.60 6.90
CA MET A 119 3.57 13.19 5.57
C MET A 119 2.92 14.58 5.62
N SER A 120 3.53 15.55 4.92
CA SER A 120 2.93 16.86 4.68
C SER A 120 1.83 16.78 3.60
N LEU A 121 0.75 17.55 3.79
CA LEU A 121 -0.34 17.75 2.83
C LEU A 121 -0.16 19.05 2.01
N GLU A 122 1.04 19.63 2.01
CA GLU A 122 1.35 20.82 1.21
C GLU A 122 1.41 20.48 -0.29
N GLY A 123 0.90 21.41 -1.10
CA GLY A 123 0.92 21.36 -2.57
C GLY A 123 -0.41 20.98 -3.19
N SER A 124 -0.38 20.69 -4.49
CA SER A 124 -1.52 20.18 -5.23
C SER A 124 -1.85 18.74 -4.82
N ALA A 125 -3.03 18.25 -5.19
CA ALA A 125 -3.39 16.86 -4.96
C ALA A 125 -2.37 15.88 -5.57
N LEU A 126 -1.83 16.21 -6.77
CA LEU A 126 -0.81 15.40 -7.41
C LEU A 126 0.48 15.36 -6.58
N ASP A 127 0.94 16.50 -6.06
CA ASP A 127 2.14 16.57 -5.21
C ASP A 127 2.00 15.68 -3.98
N ILE A 128 0.82 15.69 -3.37
CA ILE A 128 0.52 14.87 -2.19
C ILE A 128 0.48 13.38 -2.54
N TYR A 129 -0.12 12.99 -3.68
CA TYR A 129 -0.12 11.60 -4.11
C TYR A 129 1.28 11.08 -4.44
N LEU A 130 2.09 11.87 -5.16
CA LEU A 130 3.47 11.52 -5.45
C LEU A 130 4.29 11.34 -4.17
N ARG A 131 4.12 12.24 -3.20
CA ARG A 131 4.75 12.13 -1.88
C ARG A 131 4.31 10.88 -1.12
N ALA A 132 3.02 10.56 -1.14
CA ALA A 132 2.49 9.36 -0.49
C ALA A 132 3.08 8.08 -1.11
N GLY A 133 3.20 8.02 -2.45
CA GLY A 133 3.81 6.88 -3.11
C GLY A 133 5.32 6.76 -2.85
N ASP A 134 6.02 7.88 -2.72
CA ASP A 134 7.44 7.91 -2.34
C ASP A 134 7.69 7.33 -0.94
N ILE A 135 6.85 7.73 0.02
CA ILE A 135 6.85 7.17 1.36
C ILE A 135 6.47 5.68 1.32
N SER A 136 5.46 5.31 0.53
CA SER A 136 5.05 3.91 0.38
C SER A 136 6.19 3.04 -0.16
N TRP A 137 7.00 3.52 -1.10
CA TRP A 137 8.20 2.81 -1.57
C TRP A 137 9.27 2.63 -0.49
N LYS A 138 9.49 3.65 0.35
CA LYS A 138 10.36 3.52 1.52
C LYS A 138 9.85 2.40 2.44
N MET A 139 8.54 2.35 2.67
CA MET A 139 7.91 1.32 3.51
C MET A 139 7.95 -0.07 2.86
N ILE A 140 7.75 -0.21 1.55
CA ILE A 140 7.90 -1.49 0.82
C ILE A 140 9.31 -2.05 1.03
N ARG A 141 10.33 -1.22 0.83
CA ARG A 141 11.73 -1.62 1.03
C ARG A 141 11.95 -2.17 2.43
N TRP A 142 11.52 -1.41 3.45
CA TRP A 142 11.63 -1.82 4.84
C TRP A 142 10.87 -3.13 5.14
N ILE A 143 9.64 -3.29 4.63
CA ILE A 143 8.85 -4.52 4.83
C ILE A 143 9.55 -5.73 4.21
N VAL A 144 10.13 -5.60 3.02
CA VAL A 144 10.83 -6.68 2.33
C VAL A 144 12.12 -7.08 3.05
N GLU A 145 12.87 -6.09 3.55
CA GLU A 145 14.17 -6.29 4.19
C GLU A 145 14.03 -6.84 5.61
N GLU A 146 13.10 -6.29 6.40
CA GLU A 146 12.96 -6.61 7.83
C GLU A 146 11.88 -7.66 8.11
N ASN A 147 10.98 -7.94 7.15
CA ASN A 147 9.83 -8.83 7.31
C ASN A 147 9.08 -8.63 8.64
N PRO A 148 8.66 -7.38 8.97
CA PRO A 148 8.11 -7.03 10.26
C PRO A 148 6.75 -7.71 10.49
N VAL A 149 6.43 -8.01 11.75
CA VAL A 149 5.13 -8.54 12.14
C VAL A 149 4.15 -7.37 12.35
N PRO A 150 3.02 -7.31 11.63
CA PRO A 150 2.07 -6.22 11.78
C PRO A 150 1.34 -6.35 13.11
N THR A 151 1.04 -5.21 13.74
CA THR A 151 0.37 -5.14 15.05
C THR A 151 -1.06 -4.64 14.92
N PRO A 152 -2.05 -5.23 15.61
CA PRO A 152 -3.40 -4.69 15.65
C PRO A 152 -3.40 -3.26 16.17
N HIS A 153 -4.07 -2.35 15.48
CA HIS A 153 -4.34 -1.02 16.01
C HIS A 153 -5.75 -1.00 16.63
N GLY A 154 -5.88 -0.35 17.79
CA GLY A 154 -7.13 -0.29 18.54
C GLY A 154 -8.29 0.32 17.73
N ARG A 155 -9.53 0.06 18.16
CA ARG A 155 -10.69 0.83 17.69
C ARG A 155 -10.51 2.29 18.15
N LEU A 156 -10.87 3.27 17.32
CA LEU A 156 -11.04 4.64 17.82
C LEU A 156 -11.99 4.56 19.02
N ALA A 157 -11.61 5.19 20.14
CA ALA A 157 -12.60 5.54 21.15
C ALA A 157 -13.64 6.42 20.45
N ALA A 158 -14.91 6.04 20.58
CA ALA A 158 -16.04 6.77 20.03
C ALA A 158 -16.12 8.19 20.62
#